data_AF-A0A7S1DBW7-F1
#
_entry.id   AF-A0A7S1DBW7-F1
#
_cell.length_a   1.000
_cell.length_b   1.000
_cell.length_c   1.000
_cell.angle_alpha   90.00
_cell.angle_beta   90.00
_cell.angle_gamma   90.00
#
_symmetry.space_group_name_H-M   'P 1'
#
loop_
_entity.id
_entity.type
_entity.pdbx_description
1 polymer ?
#
loop_
_entity_poly.entity_id
_entity_poly.type
_entity_poly.pdbx_seq_one_letter_code
_entity_poly.pdbx_strand_id
1 'polypeptide(L)'
;MEGGFGGEPWSEAHGGYTFCAVAALQLMNQLEAVDIPALRGWLVRRQMSYEGGFQGRSNKLVDGCYSFWQGGALAILSSLYNKSKIPTTTDPWLHMHDDDNNDTTNNTSPFLLFQEEFLQRYILLCAQDINGGLRDKPSKTRDFYHSCYNLSGLSVSQHCGKLRYGHSTESSVAATHPVYNIRRDRVDAMLRESL
;
A
#
# COMPACT_ATOMS: atom_id res chain seq x y z
N MET A 1 -14.19 16.53 10.36
CA MET A 1 -13.41 16.33 9.10
C MET A 1 -13.32 14.83 8.83
N GLU A 2 -13.21 14.40 7.58
CA GLU A 2 -13.34 12.99 7.20
C GLU A 2 -12.24 12.06 7.74
N GLY A 3 -11.05 12.61 8.03
CA GLY A 3 -9.88 11.92 8.57
C GLY A 3 -8.69 11.85 7.61
N GLY A 4 -8.95 11.81 6.29
CA GLY A 4 -7.89 11.91 5.26
C GLY A 4 -7.52 13.36 4.91
N PHE A 5 -6.56 13.52 4.00
CA PHE A 5 -6.06 14.83 3.54
C PHE A 5 -6.62 15.20 2.17
N GLY A 6 -6.96 16.48 2.00
CA GLY A 6 -7.23 17.11 0.71
C GLY A 6 -5.97 17.74 0.11
N GLY A 7 -6.10 18.32 -1.10
CA GLY A 7 -4.98 18.99 -1.78
C GLY A 7 -4.59 20.33 -1.14
N GLU A 8 -5.51 20.93 -0.39
CA GLU A 8 -5.35 22.17 0.37
C GLU A 8 -6.26 22.13 1.62
N PRO A 9 -6.07 23.03 2.60
CA PRO A 9 -6.93 23.09 3.77
C PRO A 9 -8.41 23.17 3.40
N TRP A 10 -9.24 22.39 4.11
CA TRP A 10 -10.70 22.31 3.95
C TRP A 10 -11.20 21.62 2.67
N SER A 11 -10.32 21.23 1.75
CA SER A 11 -10.70 20.41 0.60
C SER A 11 -11.08 18.98 0.99
N GLU A 12 -11.90 18.35 0.16
CA GLU A 12 -12.32 16.95 0.31
C GLU A 12 -11.11 16.01 0.45
N ALA A 13 -11.19 15.04 1.37
CA ALA A 13 -10.14 14.08 1.56
C ALA A 13 -10.00 13.16 0.34
N HIS A 14 -8.77 12.94 -0.15
CA HIS A 14 -8.49 12.19 -1.38
C HIS A 14 -7.29 11.27 -1.21
N GLY A 15 -7.36 10.05 -1.75
CA GLY A 15 -6.33 9.01 -1.56
C GLY A 15 -4.95 9.46 -2.02
N GLY A 16 -4.85 10.08 -3.19
CA GLY A 16 -3.58 10.63 -3.70
C GLY A 16 -2.94 11.67 -2.76
N TYR A 17 -3.69 12.70 -2.34
CA TYR A 17 -3.17 13.72 -1.42
C TYR A 17 -2.89 13.16 -0.03
N THR A 18 -3.71 12.21 0.43
CA THR A 18 -3.49 11.50 1.69
C THR A 18 -2.19 10.72 1.67
N PHE A 19 -1.89 10.00 0.59
CA PHE A 19 -0.59 9.34 0.43
C PHE A 19 0.56 10.35 0.49
N CYS A 20 0.48 11.45 -0.28
CA CYS A 20 1.53 12.47 -0.29
C CYS A 20 1.80 13.03 1.11
N ALA A 21 0.73 13.36 1.87
CA ALA A 21 0.86 13.85 3.24
C ALA A 21 1.46 12.79 4.18
N VAL A 22 0.95 11.56 4.15
CA VAL A 22 1.43 10.45 5.00
C VAL A 22 2.89 10.11 4.71
N ALA A 23 3.27 9.99 3.44
CA ALA A 23 4.65 9.71 3.03
C ALA A 23 5.59 10.85 3.44
N ALA A 24 5.21 12.12 3.21
CA ALA A 24 6.02 13.27 3.63
C ALA A 24 6.19 13.33 5.15
N LEU A 25 5.13 13.13 5.92
CA LEU A 25 5.18 13.08 7.38
C LEU A 25 6.03 11.93 7.89
N GLN A 26 5.98 10.77 7.23
CA GLN A 26 6.85 9.64 7.56
C GLN A 26 8.33 9.99 7.34
N LEU A 27 8.67 10.62 6.21
CA LEU A 27 10.04 11.07 5.91
C LEU A 27 10.55 12.11 6.92
N MET A 28 9.67 12.98 7.43
CA MET A 28 10.00 13.96 8.47
C MET A 28 9.97 13.39 9.90
N ASN A 29 9.60 12.12 10.08
CA ASN A 29 9.34 11.51 11.37
C ASN A 29 8.29 12.31 12.21
N GLN A 30 7.25 12.81 11.54
CA GLN A 30 6.18 13.62 12.12
C GLN A 30 4.79 12.98 11.95
N LEU A 31 4.71 11.69 11.58
CA LEU A 31 3.44 11.03 11.36
C LEU A 31 2.55 11.02 12.61
N GLU A 32 3.14 10.97 13.82
CA GLU A 32 2.40 11.00 15.10
C GLU A 32 1.80 12.38 15.43
N ALA A 33 2.12 13.43 14.67
CA ALA A 33 1.52 14.77 14.84
C ALA A 33 0.08 14.86 14.29
N VAL A 34 -0.41 13.85 13.59
CA VAL A 34 -1.76 13.82 13.00
C VAL A 34 -2.73 13.02 13.88
N ASP A 35 -4.03 13.24 13.68
CA ASP A 35 -5.07 12.39 14.29
C ASP A 35 -5.07 10.99 13.64
N ILE A 36 -4.22 10.11 14.17
CA ILE A 36 -4.03 8.73 13.69
C ILE A 36 -5.34 7.92 13.70
N PRO A 37 -6.17 7.93 14.77
CA PRO A 37 -7.47 7.27 14.75
C PRO A 37 -8.40 7.71 13.61
N ALA A 38 -8.49 9.02 13.36
CA ALA A 38 -9.32 9.56 12.28
C ALA A 38 -8.77 9.17 10.90
N LEU A 39 -7.47 9.33 10.68
CA LEU A 39 -6.78 8.94 9.44
C LEU A 39 -6.94 7.46 9.13
N ARG A 40 -6.66 6.60 10.12
CA ARG A 40 -6.88 5.14 10.01
C ARG A 40 -8.31 4.84 9.62
N GLY A 41 -9.28 5.40 10.36
CA GLY A 41 -10.70 5.16 10.12
C GLY A 41 -11.09 5.54 8.69
N TRP A 42 -10.60 6.67 8.19
CA TRP A 42 -10.86 7.10 6.83
C TRP A 42 -10.26 6.15 5.78
N LEU A 43 -8.96 5.83 5.90
CA LEU A 43 -8.24 4.99 4.95
C LEU A 43 -8.84 3.59 4.83
N VAL A 44 -9.14 2.91 5.95
CA VAL A 44 -9.68 1.53 5.90
C VAL A 44 -11.07 1.49 5.24
N ARG A 45 -11.86 2.56 5.36
CA ARG A 45 -13.17 2.70 4.69
C ARG A 45 -13.05 3.07 3.20
N ARG A 46 -11.85 3.02 2.62
CA ARG A 46 -11.62 3.18 1.18
C ARG A 46 -11.57 1.85 0.45
N GLN A 47 -11.34 0.74 1.15
CA GLN A 47 -11.42 -0.57 0.52
C GLN A 47 -12.88 -0.94 0.31
N MET A 48 -13.21 -1.32 -0.92
CA MET A 48 -14.56 -1.68 -1.32
C MET A 48 -14.83 -3.14 -0.91
N SER A 49 -15.91 -3.38 -0.16
CA SER A 49 -16.22 -4.71 0.37
C SER A 49 -16.63 -5.72 -0.71
N TYR A 50 -17.19 -5.24 -1.83
CA TYR A 50 -17.62 -6.09 -2.93
C TYR A 50 -16.50 -6.28 -3.97
N GLU A 51 -15.94 -5.19 -4.49
CA GLU A 51 -14.92 -5.25 -5.54
C GLU A 51 -13.53 -5.64 -5.01
N GLY A 52 -13.22 -5.36 -3.74
CA GLY A 52 -11.93 -5.65 -3.10
C GLY A 52 -10.84 -4.59 -3.34
N GLY A 53 -10.95 -3.81 -4.42
CA GLY A 53 -10.09 -2.65 -4.70
C GLY A 53 -10.40 -1.42 -3.83
N PHE A 54 -9.77 -0.29 -4.12
CA PHE A 54 -9.96 0.96 -3.38
C PHE A 54 -10.67 2.04 -4.18
N GLN A 55 -11.45 2.87 -3.49
CA GLN A 55 -11.93 4.15 -3.99
C GLN A 55 -11.04 5.31 -3.49
N GLY A 56 -10.89 6.36 -4.30
CA GLY A 56 -10.08 7.51 -3.93
C GLY A 56 -10.71 8.42 -2.87
N ARG A 57 -12.04 8.44 -2.79
CA ARG A 57 -12.83 9.34 -1.94
C ARG A 57 -14.14 8.68 -1.52
N SER A 58 -14.79 9.24 -0.51
CA SER A 58 -16.12 8.80 -0.05
C SER A 58 -17.13 8.84 -1.21
N ASN A 59 -17.94 7.78 -1.36
CA ASN A 59 -19.01 7.70 -2.38
C ASN A 59 -18.54 7.84 -3.83
N LYS A 60 -17.32 7.38 -4.15
CA LYS A 60 -16.81 7.29 -5.52
C LYS A 60 -16.63 5.82 -5.92
N LEU A 61 -16.27 5.58 -7.18
CA LEU A 61 -16.07 4.22 -7.65
C LEU A 61 -14.69 3.70 -7.26
N VAL A 62 -14.57 2.37 -7.26
CA VAL A 62 -13.29 1.68 -7.23
C VAL A 62 -12.42 2.11 -8.43
N ASP A 63 -11.11 2.17 -8.22
CA ASP A 63 -10.13 2.41 -9.28
C ASP A 63 -8.76 1.80 -8.90
N GLY A 64 -8.19 1.04 -9.84
CA GLY A 64 -6.95 0.30 -9.68
C GLY A 64 -5.73 1.13 -9.33
N CYS A 65 -5.67 2.42 -9.65
CA CYS A 65 -4.53 3.24 -9.21
C CYS A 65 -4.52 3.47 -7.69
N TYR A 66 -5.67 3.44 -7.03
CA TYR A 66 -5.75 3.55 -5.57
C TYR A 66 -5.26 2.29 -4.86
N SER A 67 -5.01 1.20 -5.57
CA SER A 67 -4.29 0.04 -5.03
C SER A 67 -2.98 0.45 -4.38
N PHE A 68 -2.25 1.41 -4.96
CA PHE A 68 -1.07 1.98 -4.32
C PHE A 68 -1.37 3.22 -3.49
N TRP A 69 -2.13 4.19 -3.99
CA TRP A 69 -2.34 5.43 -3.24
C TRP A 69 -2.97 5.19 -1.85
N GLN A 70 -3.98 4.31 -1.75
CA GLN A 70 -4.54 3.93 -0.45
C GLN A 70 -3.74 2.81 0.21
N GLY A 71 -3.35 1.78 -0.56
CA GLY A 71 -2.63 0.62 -0.02
C GLY A 71 -1.26 0.97 0.57
N GLY A 72 -0.50 1.81 -0.11
CA GLY A 72 0.80 2.34 0.36
C GLY A 72 0.66 3.21 1.60
N ALA A 73 -0.35 4.10 1.65
CA ALA A 73 -0.63 4.91 2.84
C ALA A 73 -0.99 4.02 4.05
N LEU A 74 -1.80 2.98 3.84
CA LEU A 74 -2.12 2.00 4.88
C LEU A 74 -0.91 1.15 5.28
N ALA A 75 0.00 0.81 4.35
CA ALA A 75 1.23 0.11 4.67
C ALA A 75 2.19 0.95 5.51
N ILE A 76 2.29 2.25 5.23
CA ILE A 76 3.02 3.21 6.08
C ILE A 76 2.38 3.25 7.47
N LEU A 77 1.05 3.40 7.53
CA LEU A 77 0.33 3.49 8.80
C LEU A 77 0.40 2.19 9.62
N SER A 78 0.38 1.03 8.96
CA SER A 78 0.52 -0.29 9.56
C SER A 78 1.83 -0.43 10.34
N SER A 79 2.93 0.19 9.89
CA SER A 79 4.21 0.07 10.62
C SER A 79 4.15 0.68 12.00
N LEU A 80 3.35 1.73 12.23
CA LEU A 80 3.14 2.30 13.56
C LEU A 80 2.65 1.26 14.57
N TYR A 81 1.80 0.33 14.12
CA TYR A 81 1.26 -0.76 14.94
C TYR A 81 2.19 -1.97 15.02
N ASN A 82 3.16 -2.05 14.10
CA ASN A 82 4.19 -3.08 14.11
C ASN A 82 5.48 -2.63 14.84
N LYS A 83 5.60 -1.35 15.24
CA LYS A 83 6.78 -0.75 15.91
C LYS A 83 7.27 -1.51 17.16
N SER A 84 6.40 -2.20 17.88
CA SER A 84 6.81 -3.00 19.05
C SER A 84 7.62 -4.25 18.72
N LYS A 85 7.86 -4.53 17.43
CA LYS A 85 8.41 -5.79 16.93
C LYS A 85 9.65 -5.61 16.05
N ILE A 86 10.02 -4.37 15.73
CA ILE A 86 11.12 -4.03 14.82
C ILE A 86 12.03 -3.02 15.55
N PRO A 87 13.36 -3.21 15.57
CA PRO A 87 14.29 -2.25 16.17
C PRO A 87 14.10 -0.84 15.60
N THR A 88 14.03 0.15 16.47
CA THR A 88 13.68 1.56 16.17
C THR A 88 14.70 2.29 15.30
N THR A 89 15.86 1.68 15.00
CA THR A 89 16.97 2.33 14.29
C THR A 89 17.01 2.01 12.79
N THR A 90 16.10 1.18 12.28
CA THR A 90 16.12 0.74 10.87
C THR A 90 14.77 0.98 10.19
N ASP A 91 14.82 1.35 8.91
CA ASP A 91 13.63 1.43 8.06
C ASP A 91 12.87 0.08 8.08
N PRO A 92 11.60 0.04 8.51
CA PRO A 92 10.89 -1.22 8.77
C PRO A 92 10.54 -1.98 7.49
N TRP A 93 10.76 -1.41 6.30
CA TRP A 93 10.48 -2.05 5.02
C TRP A 93 11.74 -2.53 4.30
N LEU A 94 12.95 -2.19 4.75
CA LEU A 94 14.20 -2.65 4.11
C LEU A 94 14.64 -4.05 4.54
N HIS A 95 14.32 -4.47 5.76
CA HIS A 95 14.78 -5.75 6.35
C HIS A 95 13.66 -6.78 6.52
N MET A 96 12.48 -6.57 5.91
CA MET A 96 11.48 -7.63 5.81
C MET A 96 11.99 -8.68 4.83
N HIS A 97 12.67 -9.70 5.36
CA HIS A 97 13.02 -10.89 4.60
C HIS A 97 11.74 -11.61 4.18
N ASP A 98 11.71 -12.07 2.91
CA ASP A 98 10.77 -13.06 2.39
C ASP A 98 11.06 -14.44 3.02
N ASP A 99 11.09 -14.52 4.36
CA ASP A 99 11.30 -15.79 5.04
C ASP A 99 10.02 -16.63 4.91
N ASP A 100 10.04 -17.58 3.97
CA ASP A 100 9.11 -18.72 3.84
C ASP A 100 9.21 -19.70 5.04
N ASN A 101 9.95 -19.35 6.09
CA ASN A 101 10.13 -20.19 7.27
C ASN A 101 8.89 -20.14 8.16
N ASN A 102 8.14 -21.24 8.08
CA ASN A 102 7.01 -21.64 8.90
C ASN A 102 7.38 -21.82 10.38
N ASP A 103 7.88 -20.78 11.06
CA ASP A 103 8.05 -20.81 12.51
C ASP A 103 6.72 -20.48 13.18
N THR A 104 6.01 -21.53 13.56
CA THR A 104 4.72 -21.53 14.25
C THR A 104 4.81 -21.17 15.74
N THR A 105 5.92 -20.64 16.24
CA THR A 105 6.07 -20.35 17.67
C THR A 105 5.91 -18.85 18.00
N ASN A 106 4.67 -18.47 18.34
CA ASN A 106 4.26 -17.26 19.06
C ASN A 106 4.53 -15.88 18.41
N ASN A 107 3.53 -15.44 17.64
CA ASN A 107 2.98 -14.08 17.53
C ASN A 107 4.05 -12.96 17.45
N THR A 108 4.42 -12.48 16.26
CA THR A 108 3.61 -11.44 15.62
C THR A 108 4.22 -10.96 14.28
N SER A 109 4.06 -11.70 13.18
CA SER A 109 4.47 -11.17 11.86
C SER A 109 3.72 -9.86 11.53
N PRO A 110 4.34 -8.94 10.74
CA PRO A 110 3.74 -7.68 10.33
C PRO A 110 2.39 -7.93 9.64
N PHE A 111 1.46 -7.00 9.80
CA PHE A 111 0.13 -7.08 9.17
C PHE A 111 -0.24 -5.76 8.50
N LEU A 112 -1.08 -5.86 7.47
CA LEU A 112 -1.71 -4.70 6.83
C LEU A 112 -3.08 -4.39 7.44
N LEU A 113 -3.40 -3.11 7.51
CA LEU A 113 -4.70 -2.61 7.99
C LEU A 113 -5.84 -2.76 6.95
N PHE A 114 -5.61 -3.51 5.87
CA PHE A 114 -6.59 -3.79 4.82
C PHE A 114 -6.57 -5.27 4.42
N GLN A 115 -7.62 -5.70 3.71
CA GLN A 115 -7.75 -7.07 3.26
C GLN A 115 -6.86 -7.32 2.03
N GLU A 116 -5.68 -7.87 2.28
CA GLU A 116 -4.62 -8.13 1.30
C GLU A 116 -5.12 -8.97 0.12
N GLU A 117 -5.77 -10.11 0.40
CA GLU A 117 -6.29 -11.03 -0.61
C GLU A 117 -7.35 -10.40 -1.51
N PHE A 118 -8.19 -9.52 -0.97
CA PHE A 118 -9.25 -8.84 -1.72
C PHE A 118 -8.66 -7.87 -2.74
N LEU A 119 -7.60 -7.14 -2.34
CA LEU A 119 -6.89 -6.26 -3.27
C LEU A 119 -6.19 -7.05 -4.37
N GLN A 120 -5.49 -8.13 -4.00
CA GLN A 120 -4.80 -9.00 -4.96
C GLN A 120 -5.77 -9.59 -5.98
N ARG A 121 -6.93 -10.08 -5.53
CA ARG A 121 -8.02 -10.55 -6.40
C ARG A 121 -8.51 -9.47 -7.34
N TYR A 122 -8.79 -8.26 -6.84
CA TYR A 122 -9.24 -7.16 -7.70
C TYR A 122 -8.23 -6.85 -8.82
N ILE A 123 -6.95 -6.76 -8.47
CA ILE A 123 -5.89 -6.45 -9.44
C ILE A 123 -5.78 -7.57 -10.48
N LEU A 124 -5.64 -8.83 -10.02
CA LEU A 124 -5.39 -9.97 -10.90
C LEU A 124 -6.61 -10.35 -11.74
N LEU A 125 -7.83 -10.18 -11.25
CA LEU A 125 -9.05 -10.60 -11.94
C LEU A 125 -9.72 -9.47 -12.72
N CYS A 126 -9.62 -8.22 -12.29
CA CYS A 126 -10.40 -7.11 -12.85
C CYS A 126 -9.54 -6.07 -13.59
N ALA A 127 -8.31 -5.82 -13.12
CA ALA A 127 -7.47 -4.73 -13.62
C ALA A 127 -6.54 -5.14 -14.77
N GLN A 128 -6.40 -6.42 -15.11
CA GLN A 128 -5.57 -6.87 -16.23
C GLN A 128 -6.28 -6.74 -17.58
N ASP A 129 -5.55 -6.30 -18.60
CA ASP A 129 -5.97 -6.40 -20.00
C ASP A 129 -5.37 -7.65 -20.66
N ILE A 130 -6.16 -8.34 -21.50
CA ILE A 130 -5.74 -9.59 -22.15
C ILE A 130 -4.54 -9.40 -23.07
N ASN A 131 -4.33 -8.19 -23.59
CA ASN A 131 -3.19 -7.88 -24.47
C ASN A 131 -1.97 -7.37 -23.68
N GLY A 132 -2.00 -7.43 -22.34
CA GLY A 132 -0.98 -6.92 -21.43
C GLY A 132 -1.29 -5.53 -20.85
N GLY A 133 -0.61 -5.16 -19.77
CA GLY A 133 -0.87 -3.89 -19.06
C GLY A 133 -2.12 -3.94 -18.17
N LEU A 134 -2.24 -2.95 -17.30
CA LEU A 134 -3.35 -2.83 -16.35
C LEU A 134 -4.11 -1.52 -16.54
N ARG A 135 -5.34 -1.49 -16.01
CA ARG A 135 -6.33 -0.42 -16.17
C ARG A 135 -6.92 0.01 -14.83
N ASP A 136 -7.72 1.07 -14.88
CA ASP A 136 -8.56 1.56 -13.78
C ASP A 136 -9.51 0.45 -13.27
N LYS A 137 -10.44 0.00 -14.11
CA LYS A 137 -11.49 -0.98 -13.79
C LYS A 137 -11.94 -1.70 -15.08
N PRO A 138 -12.76 -2.77 -15.01
CA PRO A 138 -13.31 -3.39 -16.22
C PRO A 138 -13.95 -2.37 -17.16
N SER A 139 -13.81 -2.61 -18.46
CA SER A 139 -14.28 -1.73 -19.55
C SER A 139 -13.51 -0.41 -19.71
N LYS A 140 -12.45 -0.14 -18.93
CA LYS A 140 -11.51 0.96 -19.18
C LYS A 140 -10.31 0.49 -20.00
N THR A 141 -9.71 1.42 -20.73
CA THR A 141 -8.47 1.17 -21.47
C THR A 141 -7.29 1.03 -20.52
N ARG A 142 -6.32 0.18 -20.88
CA ARG A 142 -5.03 0.11 -20.20
C ARG A 142 -4.21 1.39 -20.44
N ASP A 143 -3.34 1.71 -19.50
CA ASP A 143 -2.31 2.74 -19.66
C ASP A 143 -1.12 2.47 -18.72
N PHE A 144 -0.02 3.21 -18.92
CA PHE A 144 1.19 3.04 -18.12
C PHE A 144 1.02 3.47 -16.66
N TYR A 145 0.16 4.45 -16.41
CA TYR A 145 -0.10 4.96 -15.06
C TYR A 145 -0.80 3.89 -14.21
N HIS A 146 -1.89 3.31 -14.68
CA HIS A 146 -2.59 2.23 -14.00
C HIS A 146 -1.75 0.95 -13.95
N SER A 147 -0.96 0.65 -14.99
CA SER A 147 -0.01 -0.46 -14.95
C SER A 147 0.98 -0.31 -13.80
N CYS A 148 1.59 0.87 -13.65
CA CYS A 148 2.51 1.17 -12.57
C CYS A 148 1.84 1.03 -11.19
N TYR A 149 0.72 1.72 -10.96
CA TYR A 149 0.12 1.80 -9.63
C TYR A 149 -0.68 0.56 -9.20
N ASN A 150 -1.24 -0.21 -10.14
CA ASN A 150 -1.78 -1.52 -9.80
C ASN A 150 -0.65 -2.49 -9.39
N LEU A 151 0.45 -2.57 -10.16
CA LEU A 151 1.57 -3.45 -9.80
C LEU A 151 2.26 -3.02 -8.50
N SER A 152 2.35 -1.71 -8.25
CA SER A 152 2.85 -1.16 -6.99
C SER A 152 1.95 -1.55 -5.81
N GLY A 153 0.62 -1.47 -5.98
CA GLY A 153 -0.35 -1.92 -4.97
C GLY A 153 -0.32 -3.42 -4.73
N LEU A 154 -0.17 -4.21 -5.81
CA LEU A 154 0.00 -5.66 -5.75
C LEU A 154 1.25 -6.01 -4.92
N SER A 155 2.37 -5.36 -5.23
CA SER A 155 3.63 -5.49 -4.49
C SER A 155 3.46 -5.18 -3.00
N VAL A 156 2.81 -4.06 -2.66
CA VAL A 156 2.52 -3.71 -1.26
C VAL A 156 1.72 -4.81 -0.57
N SER A 157 0.66 -5.31 -1.21
CA SER A 157 -0.20 -6.36 -0.62
C SER A 157 0.47 -7.73 -0.49
N GLN A 158 1.51 -8.02 -1.27
CA GLN A 158 2.25 -9.29 -1.23
C GLN A 158 3.42 -9.29 -0.23
N HIS A 159 3.97 -8.10 0.07
CA HIS A 159 5.28 -7.97 0.73
C HIS A 159 5.28 -7.09 1.98
N CYS A 160 4.19 -6.37 2.26
CA CYS A 160 4.03 -5.63 3.53
C CYS A 160 3.06 -6.35 4.48
N GLY A 161 2.45 -7.44 4.01
CA GLY A 161 1.45 -8.25 4.71
C GLY A 161 1.89 -9.70 4.87
N LYS A 162 0.92 -10.60 5.02
CA LYS A 162 1.17 -12.05 5.23
C LYS A 162 0.62 -12.95 4.13
N LEU A 163 -0.38 -12.48 3.38
CA LEU A 163 -1.16 -13.31 2.47
C LEU A 163 -0.74 -13.08 1.03
N ARG A 164 -0.63 -14.17 0.28
CA ARG A 164 -0.39 -14.17 -1.17
C ARG A 164 -1.52 -14.93 -1.85
N TYR A 165 -2.12 -14.32 -2.85
CA TYR A 165 -3.17 -14.90 -3.67
C TYR A 165 -2.64 -15.17 -5.08
N GLY A 166 -2.98 -16.33 -5.64
CA GLY A 166 -2.47 -16.81 -6.92
C GLY A 166 -1.22 -17.69 -6.80
N HIS A 167 -0.68 -18.10 -7.95
CA HIS A 167 0.49 -18.98 -8.00
C HIS A 167 1.76 -18.19 -7.70
N SER A 168 2.50 -18.56 -6.65
CA SER A 168 3.64 -17.80 -6.11
C SER A 168 4.74 -17.48 -7.13
N THR A 169 4.90 -18.32 -8.16
CA THR A 169 5.91 -18.12 -9.21
C THR A 169 5.45 -17.23 -10.37
N GLU A 170 4.14 -17.06 -10.58
CA GLU A 170 3.60 -16.37 -11.76
C GLU A 170 3.02 -14.99 -11.45
N SER A 171 2.44 -14.81 -10.26
CA SER A 171 1.78 -13.55 -9.87
C SER A 171 2.59 -12.70 -8.89
N SER A 172 3.76 -13.17 -8.45
CA SER A 172 4.63 -12.42 -7.54
C SER A 172 5.39 -11.32 -8.28
N VAL A 173 5.40 -10.11 -7.70
CA VAL A 173 6.16 -8.96 -8.22
C VAL A 173 7.26 -8.56 -7.24
N ALA A 174 8.28 -7.83 -7.71
CA ALA A 174 9.34 -7.35 -6.82
C ALA A 174 8.78 -6.42 -5.71
N ALA A 175 9.35 -6.49 -4.50
CA ALA A 175 8.93 -5.70 -3.36
C ALA A 175 9.24 -4.20 -3.54
N THR A 176 8.19 -3.37 -3.51
CA THR A 176 8.27 -1.90 -3.55
C THR A 176 8.33 -1.33 -2.13
N HIS A 177 8.99 -0.20 -1.98
CA HIS A 177 9.05 0.55 -0.73
C HIS A 177 7.80 1.43 -0.60
N PRO A 178 6.98 1.29 0.46
CA PRO A 178 5.70 2.00 0.56
C PRO A 178 5.79 3.52 0.55
N VAL A 179 6.90 4.08 1.04
CA VAL A 179 7.14 5.54 1.04
C VAL A 179 7.59 6.07 -0.33
N TYR A 180 8.55 5.41 -0.99
CA TYR A 180 9.21 5.92 -2.20
C TYR A 180 8.61 5.39 -3.52
N ASN A 181 7.82 4.31 -3.44
CA ASN A 181 7.32 3.56 -4.59
C ASN A 181 8.37 3.13 -5.62
N ILE A 182 9.55 2.75 -5.15
CA ILE A 182 10.57 2.08 -5.95
C ILE A 182 10.99 0.80 -5.23
N ARG A 183 11.69 -0.10 -5.94
CA ARG A 183 12.11 -1.37 -5.34
C ARG A 183 12.94 -1.15 -4.07
N ARG A 184 12.68 -1.95 -3.03
CA ARG A 184 13.35 -1.86 -1.72
C ARG A 184 14.88 -1.96 -1.83
N ASP A 185 15.40 -2.84 -2.68
CA ASP A 185 16.85 -2.96 -2.93
C ASP A 185 17.48 -1.69 -3.52
N ARG A 186 16.70 -0.88 -4.24
CA ARG A 186 17.17 0.40 -4.79
C ARG A 186 17.17 1.50 -3.74
N VAL A 187 16.18 1.51 -2.84
CA VAL A 187 16.16 2.42 -1.69
C VAL A 187 17.33 2.13 -0.76
N ASP A 188 17.55 0.86 -0.44
CA ASP A 188 18.66 0.41 0.41
C ASP A 188 20.02 0.82 -0.16
N ALA A 189 20.26 0.59 -1.46
CA ALA A 189 21.48 1.04 -2.13
C ALA A 189 21.68 2.56 -2.02
N MET A 190 20.64 3.35 -2.30
CA MET A 190 20.70 4.82 -2.24
C MET A 190 21.01 5.35 -0.83
N LEU A 191 20.42 4.75 0.21
CA LEU A 191 20.62 5.19 1.60
C LEU A 191 22.01 4.81 2.11
N ARG A 192 22.57 3.67 1.70
CA ARG A 192 23.95 3.27 2.05
C ARG A 192 25.01 4.16 1.41
N GLU A 193 24.76 4.70 0.22
CA GLU A 193 25.68 5.63 -0.46
C GLU A 193 25.67 7.05 0.13
N SER A 194 24.72 7.34 1.04
CA SER A 194 24.54 8.66 1.66
C SER A 194 25.19 8.79 3.05
N LEU A 195 25.84 7.72 3.54
CA LEU A 195 26.53 7.61 4.83
C LEU A 195 28.05 7.45 4.62
#